data_AF-A0A7S2J2B8-F1
#
_entry.id   AF-A0A7S2J2B8-F1
#
_cell.length_a   1.000
_cell.length_b   1.000
_cell.length_c   1.000
_cell.angle_alpha   90.00
_cell.angle_beta   90.00
_cell.angle_gamma   90.00
#
_symmetry.space_group_name_H-M   'P 1'
#
loop_
_entity.id
_entity.type
_entity.pdbx_description
1 polymer ?
#
loop_
_entity_poly.entity_id
_entity_poly.type
_entity_poly.pdbx_seq_one_letter_code
_entity_poly.pdbx_strand_id
1 'polypeptide(L)'
;VPKCGSSFLNALIKAPGACPAVPQDVIIHTETFGPDNIYGFYQKYNWMNYCPGLEHWHLGEHYGFGRKYSQNWENKFKGHAVGMFREPGQRLLSGWKDYRHSWPASQQRPPPASVLTYAAQVQGCMVKMMTRPGVSYQLATNQNFGAIGPHWGGPCGEGPLPSREEVDLAKSRLEHFAFFGLVEEWKLSMCLFHKIVGGPCHMAEFVNSRTEDSSDGARPSHNTAPLMGFVDKYDTEFYEAAKKLFRANLVKHGVSHKSCSACYEEAGRSAVLIIKASQQRGQQWDDDFTVA
;
A
#
# COMPACT_ATOMS: atom_id res chain seq x y z
N VAL A 1 10.34 -4.11 -6.53
CA VAL A 1 9.70 -4.30 -5.20
C VAL A 1 8.27 -3.81 -5.31
N PRO A 2 7.25 -4.59 -4.92
CA PRO A 2 5.85 -4.20 -5.06
C PRO A 2 5.52 -2.91 -4.29
N LYS A 3 4.54 -2.13 -4.75
CA LYS A 3 4.10 -0.88 -4.08
C LYS A 3 3.29 -1.24 -2.83
N CYS A 4 3.48 -0.52 -1.72
CA CYS A 4 2.79 -0.79 -0.46
C CYS A 4 1.26 -0.83 -0.58
N GLY A 5 0.68 0.03 -1.43
CA GLY A 5 -0.77 0.16 -1.60
C GLY A 5 -1.34 -0.79 -2.64
N SER A 6 -1.11 -0.51 -3.93
CA SER A 6 -1.74 -1.24 -5.04
C SER A 6 -1.43 -2.73 -5.06
N SER A 7 -0.20 -3.13 -4.74
CA SER A 7 0.15 -4.56 -4.73
C SER A 7 -0.39 -5.28 -3.50
N PHE A 8 -0.47 -4.63 -2.35
CA PHE A 8 -1.06 -5.25 -1.16
C PHE A 8 -2.58 -5.36 -1.27
N LEU A 9 -3.22 -4.45 -2.00
CA LEU A 9 -4.67 -4.53 -2.26
C LEU A 9 -5.04 -5.85 -2.94
N ASN A 10 -4.19 -6.42 -3.81
CA ASN A 10 -4.39 -7.75 -4.37
C ASN A 10 -4.48 -8.84 -3.29
N ALA A 11 -3.72 -8.77 -2.19
CA ALA A 11 -3.85 -9.70 -1.07
C ALA A 11 -5.18 -9.48 -0.33
N LEU A 12 -5.55 -8.22 -0.09
CA LEU A 12 -6.76 -7.87 0.66
C LEU A 12 -8.03 -8.33 -0.05
N ILE A 13 -8.14 -8.12 -1.37
CA ILE A 13 -9.36 -8.52 -2.10
C ILE A 13 -9.52 -10.05 -2.23
N LYS A 14 -8.46 -10.82 -1.97
CA LYS A 14 -8.48 -12.29 -1.97
C LYS A 14 -8.61 -12.88 -0.56
N ALA A 15 -8.47 -12.05 0.47
CA ALA A 15 -8.60 -12.50 1.84
C ALA A 15 -10.02 -13.06 2.09
N PRO A 16 -10.15 -14.19 2.81
CA PRO A 16 -11.46 -14.77 3.12
C PRO A 16 -12.41 -13.75 3.76
N GLY A 17 -13.60 -13.59 3.18
CA GLY A 17 -14.64 -12.68 3.67
C GLY A 17 -14.42 -11.20 3.35
N ALA A 18 -13.26 -10.80 2.83
CA ALA A 18 -12.98 -9.40 2.48
C ALA A 18 -13.80 -8.94 1.27
N CYS A 19 -13.68 -9.65 0.15
CA CYS A 19 -14.38 -9.34 -1.10
C CYS A 19 -15.02 -10.58 -1.77
N PRO A 20 -16.03 -11.21 -1.15
CA PRO A 20 -16.62 -12.47 -1.64
C PRO A 20 -17.24 -12.37 -3.04
N ALA A 21 -17.62 -11.18 -3.50
CA ALA A 21 -18.22 -11.01 -4.83
C ALA A 21 -17.21 -10.61 -5.91
N VAL A 22 -15.95 -10.34 -5.57
CA VAL A 22 -14.90 -10.09 -6.58
C VAL A 22 -14.44 -11.43 -7.18
N PRO A 23 -14.47 -11.60 -8.51
CA PRO A 23 -14.00 -12.84 -9.12
C PRO A 23 -12.55 -13.17 -8.75
N GLN A 24 -12.28 -14.46 -8.53
CA GLN A 24 -10.99 -14.94 -8.00
C GLN A 24 -9.81 -14.72 -8.96
N ASP A 25 -10.08 -14.55 -10.24
CA ASP A 25 -9.07 -14.28 -11.26
C ASP A 25 -8.79 -12.78 -11.48
N VAL A 26 -9.52 -11.87 -10.82
CA VAL A 26 -9.24 -10.43 -10.89
C VAL A 26 -7.88 -10.12 -10.26
N ILE A 27 -7.01 -9.45 -11.01
CA ILE A 27 -5.75 -8.88 -10.54
C ILE A 27 -5.79 -7.37 -10.79
N ILE A 28 -5.58 -6.58 -9.73
CA ILE A 28 -5.41 -5.14 -9.82
C ILE A 28 -4.02 -4.86 -10.40
N HIS A 29 -4.02 -4.61 -11.71
CA HIS A 29 -2.84 -4.40 -12.54
C HIS A 29 -3.11 -3.28 -13.55
N THR A 30 -2.05 -2.60 -13.99
CA THR A 30 -2.14 -1.52 -15.00
C THR A 30 -2.68 -1.99 -16.34
N GLU A 31 -2.40 -3.23 -16.74
CA GLU A 31 -2.98 -3.83 -17.95
C GLU A 31 -4.50 -4.08 -17.83
N THR A 32 -4.99 -4.36 -16.62
CA THR A 32 -6.41 -4.68 -16.40
C THR A 32 -7.27 -3.44 -16.17
N PHE A 33 -6.71 -2.41 -15.52
CA PHE A 33 -7.46 -1.25 -15.03
C PHE A 33 -6.84 0.11 -15.42
N GLY A 34 -5.82 0.13 -16.28
CA GLY A 34 -5.15 1.34 -16.73
C GLY A 34 -4.13 1.91 -15.73
N PRO A 35 -3.54 3.09 -16.02
CA PRO A 35 -2.50 3.72 -15.20
C PRO A 35 -2.93 3.96 -13.74
N ASP A 36 -4.19 4.34 -13.54
CA ASP A 36 -4.82 4.51 -12.22
C ASP A 36 -5.55 3.23 -11.78
N ASN A 37 -4.85 2.10 -11.79
CA ASN A 37 -5.43 0.78 -11.63
C ASN A 37 -6.32 0.56 -10.40
N ILE A 38 -6.02 1.20 -9.26
CA ILE A 38 -6.88 1.16 -8.07
C ILE A 38 -8.21 1.87 -8.35
N TYR A 39 -8.15 3.06 -8.96
CA TYR A 39 -9.34 3.83 -9.29
C TYR A 39 -10.18 3.11 -10.36
N GLY A 40 -9.55 2.55 -11.40
CA GLY A 40 -10.23 1.72 -12.38
C GLY A 40 -10.90 0.49 -11.75
N PHE A 41 -10.27 -0.13 -10.74
CA PHE A 41 -10.90 -1.19 -9.96
C PHE A 41 -12.15 -0.69 -9.21
N TYR A 42 -12.08 0.47 -8.53
CA TYR A 42 -13.22 1.07 -7.83
C TYR A 42 -14.38 1.45 -8.76
N GLN A 43 -14.08 1.88 -10.00
CA GLN A 43 -15.10 2.18 -11.00
C GLN A 43 -15.82 0.92 -11.49
N LYS A 44 -15.07 -0.17 -11.70
CA LYS A 44 -15.62 -1.44 -12.20
C LYS A 44 -16.39 -2.22 -11.14
N TYR A 45 -15.86 -2.26 -9.91
CA TYR A 45 -16.44 -3.02 -8.81
C TYR A 45 -16.93 -2.06 -7.74
N ASN A 46 -18.25 -1.91 -7.62
CA ASN A 46 -18.85 -1.10 -6.56
C ASN A 46 -18.40 -1.64 -5.19
N TRP A 47 -17.48 -0.92 -4.54
CA TRP A 47 -16.77 -1.42 -3.37
C TRP A 47 -17.71 -1.91 -2.26
N MET A 48 -18.78 -1.18 -1.98
CA MET A 48 -19.72 -1.52 -0.89
C MET A 48 -20.42 -2.86 -1.13
N ASN A 49 -20.64 -3.22 -2.39
CA ASN A 49 -21.31 -4.47 -2.75
C ASN A 49 -20.31 -5.62 -2.90
N TYR A 50 -19.10 -5.32 -3.36
CA TYR A 50 -18.10 -6.32 -3.73
C TYR A 50 -17.16 -6.68 -2.59
N CYS A 51 -16.89 -5.74 -1.68
CA CYS A 51 -15.90 -5.80 -0.61
C CYS A 51 -16.45 -5.41 0.77
N PRO A 52 -17.55 -6.03 1.26
CA PRO A 52 -18.16 -5.69 2.55
C PRO A 52 -17.24 -5.94 3.76
N GLY A 53 -16.23 -6.78 3.64
CA GLY A 53 -15.27 -7.06 4.72
C GLY A 53 -14.15 -6.03 4.85
N LEU A 54 -14.12 -5.01 3.99
CA LEU A 54 -13.07 -4.01 3.95
C LEU A 54 -13.64 -2.58 4.00
N GLU A 55 -13.07 -1.75 4.87
CA GLU A 55 -13.44 -0.35 5.02
C GLU A 55 -12.94 0.48 3.81
N HIS A 56 -13.88 0.88 2.94
CA HIS A 56 -13.58 1.55 1.66
C HIS A 56 -12.88 2.90 1.79
N TRP A 57 -13.20 3.68 2.82
CA TRP A 57 -12.68 5.03 2.97
C TRP A 57 -11.19 5.08 3.30
N HIS A 58 -10.55 3.97 3.68
CA HIS A 58 -9.18 3.98 4.20
C HIS A 58 -8.18 3.21 3.33
N LEU A 59 -8.57 2.77 2.14
CA LEU A 59 -7.75 1.90 1.29
C LEU A 59 -7.03 2.66 0.20
N GLY A 60 -5.70 2.55 0.19
CA GLY A 60 -4.83 3.12 -0.84
C GLY A 60 -4.47 4.59 -0.65
N GLU A 61 -4.96 5.22 0.41
CA GLU A 61 -4.83 6.65 0.67
C GLU A 61 -4.04 6.93 1.95
N HIS A 62 -3.57 8.17 2.11
CA HIS A 62 -2.77 8.59 3.27
C HIS A 62 -3.63 9.20 4.38
N TYR A 63 -4.64 8.45 4.84
CA TYR A 63 -5.50 8.86 5.95
C TYR A 63 -4.80 8.77 7.30
N GLY A 64 -5.19 9.68 8.18
CA GLY A 64 -4.75 9.68 9.56
C GLY A 64 -5.79 9.06 10.51
N PHE A 65 -5.34 8.29 11.50
CA PHE A 65 -6.19 7.62 12.51
C PHE A 65 -6.72 8.55 13.63
N GLY A 66 -6.40 9.85 13.60
CA GLY A 66 -6.62 10.76 14.74
C GLY A 66 -7.95 11.54 14.77
N ARG A 67 -7.98 12.50 15.69
CA ARG A 67 -9.12 13.00 16.50
C ARG A 67 -10.47 13.39 15.90
N LYS A 68 -10.60 13.76 14.62
CA LYS A 68 -11.97 13.93 14.06
C LYS A 68 -12.74 12.60 14.05
N TYR A 69 -11.99 11.51 14.26
CA TYR A 69 -12.49 10.19 14.52
C TYR A 69 -11.70 9.45 15.62
N SER A 70 -11.40 10.05 16.79
CA SER A 70 -10.70 9.31 17.86
C SER A 70 -11.49 8.10 18.39
N GLN A 71 -12.79 8.03 18.15
CA GLN A 71 -13.58 6.82 18.36
C GLN A 71 -13.22 5.70 17.35
N ASN A 72 -12.63 6.02 16.18
CA ASN A 72 -12.27 5.03 15.17
C ASN A 72 -11.09 4.17 15.59
N TRP A 73 -10.08 4.67 16.33
CA TRP A 73 -8.98 3.78 16.69
C TRP A 73 -9.48 2.61 17.53
N GLU A 74 -10.06 2.90 18.70
CA GLU A 74 -10.53 1.84 19.60
C GLU A 74 -11.65 0.99 18.98
N ASN A 75 -12.59 1.60 18.24
CA ASN A 75 -13.79 0.88 17.77
C ASN A 75 -13.70 0.34 16.33
N LYS A 76 -12.79 0.84 15.49
CA LYS A 76 -12.69 0.43 14.07
C LYS A 76 -11.35 -0.18 13.69
N PHE A 77 -10.25 0.29 14.26
CA PHE A 77 -8.91 -0.09 13.79
C PHE A 77 -8.18 -1.05 14.74
N LYS A 78 -8.36 -0.92 16.05
CA LYS A 78 -7.69 -1.78 17.03
C LYS A 78 -8.13 -3.23 16.83
N GLY A 79 -7.19 -4.11 16.53
CA GLY A 79 -7.44 -5.52 16.20
C GLY A 79 -7.94 -5.77 14.77
N HIS A 80 -8.11 -4.73 13.95
CA HIS A 80 -8.64 -4.81 12.59
C HIS A 80 -7.73 -4.17 11.54
N ALA A 81 -6.84 -3.27 11.94
CA ALA A 81 -5.95 -2.55 11.04
C ALA A 81 -4.97 -3.51 10.38
N VAL A 82 -4.81 -3.35 9.07
CA VAL A 82 -3.82 -4.05 8.26
C VAL A 82 -2.94 -3.03 7.54
N GLY A 83 -1.66 -3.35 7.35
CA GLY A 83 -0.75 -2.41 6.68
C GLY A 83 0.54 -3.02 6.17
N MET A 84 1.21 -2.29 5.30
CA MET A 84 2.55 -2.60 4.80
C MET A 84 3.45 -1.39 5.02
N PHE A 85 4.55 -1.59 5.75
CA PHE A 85 5.54 -0.54 6.01
C PHE A 85 6.77 -0.72 5.13
N ARG A 86 7.47 0.38 4.89
CA ARG A 86 8.66 0.44 4.04
C ARG A 86 9.73 1.25 4.75
N GLU A 87 11.00 0.94 4.49
CA GLU A 87 12.12 1.73 4.98
C GLU A 87 11.92 3.22 4.62
N PRO A 88 12.03 4.14 5.60
CA PRO A 88 11.65 5.55 5.42
C PRO A 88 12.33 6.27 4.26
N GLY A 89 13.64 6.07 4.05
CA GLY A 89 14.36 6.68 2.94
C GLY A 89 13.81 6.21 1.59
N GLN A 90 13.60 4.90 1.44
CA GLN A 90 12.99 4.31 0.26
C GLN A 90 11.53 4.77 0.06
N ARG A 91 10.77 4.94 1.14
CA ARG A 91 9.41 5.49 1.11
C ARG A 91 9.39 6.92 0.55
N LEU A 92 10.29 7.77 1.04
CA LEU A 92 10.42 9.16 0.57
C LEU A 92 10.82 9.23 -0.90
N LEU A 93 11.80 8.43 -1.33
CA LEU A 93 12.19 8.38 -2.75
C LEU A 93 11.08 7.86 -3.66
N SER A 94 10.31 6.87 -3.18
CA SER A 94 9.15 6.37 -3.90
C SER A 94 8.09 7.45 -4.07
N GLY A 95 7.79 8.20 -3.00
CA GLY A 95 6.82 9.30 -3.08
C GLY A 95 7.29 10.46 -3.96
N TRP A 96 8.59 10.78 -3.93
CA TRP A 96 9.19 11.77 -4.84
C TRP A 96 8.99 11.40 -6.31
N LYS A 97 9.25 10.13 -6.67
CA LYS A 97 9.10 9.62 -8.04
C LYS A 97 7.63 9.48 -8.46
N ASP A 98 6.74 9.20 -7.52
CA ASP A 98 5.29 9.10 -7.75
C ASP A 98 4.64 10.50 -7.72
N TYR A 99 5.09 11.38 -8.61
CA TYR A 99 4.57 12.75 -8.75
C TYR A 99 4.59 13.58 -7.45
N ARG A 100 5.60 13.37 -6.59
CA ARG A 100 5.72 14.03 -5.29
C ARG A 100 4.49 13.76 -4.40
N HIS A 101 4.03 12.51 -4.41
CA HIS A 101 2.94 11.97 -3.60
C HIS A 101 2.97 12.51 -2.16
N SER A 102 1.82 12.92 -1.62
CA SER A 102 1.69 13.58 -0.29
C SER A 102 2.30 14.97 -0.14
N TRP A 103 2.82 15.59 -1.20
CA TRP A 103 3.17 17.01 -1.12
C TRP A 103 1.90 17.84 -0.83
N PRO A 104 1.97 18.92 -0.03
CA PRO A 104 0.81 19.76 0.24
C PRO A 104 0.27 20.41 -1.04
N ALA A 105 -1.01 20.21 -1.35
CA ALA A 105 -1.66 20.80 -2.53
C ALA A 105 -2.17 22.23 -2.33
N SER A 106 -1.76 22.94 -1.27
CA SER A 106 -2.24 24.32 -1.14
C SER A 106 -1.81 25.11 -2.38
N GLN A 107 -2.77 25.79 -3.03
CA GLN A 107 -2.58 26.53 -4.30
C GLN A 107 -1.42 27.56 -4.24
N GLN A 108 -0.93 27.85 -3.04
CA GLN A 108 0.14 28.79 -2.74
C GLN A 108 1.54 28.14 -2.66
N ARG A 109 1.65 26.80 -2.67
CA ARG A 109 2.94 26.12 -2.55
C ARG A 109 3.46 25.66 -3.91
N PRO A 110 4.62 26.16 -4.35
CA PRO A 110 5.25 25.63 -5.56
C PRO A 110 5.63 24.15 -5.34
N PRO A 111 5.81 23.37 -6.42
CA PRO A 111 6.41 22.05 -6.34
C PRO A 111 7.74 22.10 -5.57
N PRO A 112 8.12 21.03 -4.85
CA PRO A 112 9.36 20.98 -4.11
C PRO A 112 10.55 21.17 -5.06
N ALA A 113 11.44 22.11 -4.74
CA ALA A 113 12.61 22.43 -5.56
C ALA A 113 13.64 21.28 -5.62
N SER A 114 13.61 20.37 -4.65
CA SER A 114 14.52 19.22 -4.58
C SER A 114 13.89 18.07 -3.80
N VAL A 115 14.48 16.88 -3.92
CA VAL A 115 14.12 15.71 -3.11
C VAL A 115 14.33 15.96 -1.61
N LEU A 116 15.31 16.79 -1.23
CA LEU A 116 15.54 17.18 0.17
C LEU A 116 14.42 18.07 0.70
N THR A 117 13.96 19.04 -0.11
CA THR A 117 12.81 19.89 0.24
C THR A 117 11.54 19.05 0.41
N TYR A 118 11.33 18.09 -0.49
CA TYR A 118 10.23 17.12 -0.38
C TYR A 118 10.36 16.27 0.89
N ALA A 119 11.52 15.67 1.12
CA ALA A 119 11.79 14.81 2.28
C ALA A 119 11.57 15.55 3.60
N ALA A 120 12.08 16.78 3.71
CA ALA A 120 11.91 17.62 4.89
C ALA A 120 10.44 17.95 5.18
N GLN A 121 9.61 18.15 4.15
CA GLN A 121 8.19 18.44 4.31
C GLN A 121 7.37 17.19 4.69
N VAL A 122 7.67 16.06 4.05
CA VAL A 122 6.87 14.83 4.13
C VAL A 122 7.32 13.91 5.29
N GLN A 123 8.42 14.24 5.96
CA GLN A 123 8.96 13.42 7.05
C GLN A 123 7.94 13.16 8.18
N GLY A 124 8.07 11.99 8.80
CA GLY A 124 7.19 11.51 9.85
C GLY A 124 5.83 11.05 9.35
N CYS A 125 5.67 10.78 8.04
CA CYS A 125 4.37 10.45 7.46
C CYS A 125 3.75 9.19 8.07
N MET A 126 4.54 8.12 8.31
CA MET A 126 4.01 6.91 8.96
C MET A 126 3.52 7.24 10.37
N VAL A 127 4.29 8.00 11.15
CA VAL A 127 3.89 8.43 12.49
C VAL A 127 2.63 9.31 12.44
N LYS A 128 2.58 10.30 11.56
CA LYS A 128 1.43 11.22 11.44
C LYS A 128 0.17 10.49 11.00
N MET A 129 0.24 9.55 10.06
CA MET A 129 -0.91 8.70 9.69
C MET A 129 -1.39 7.87 10.88
N MET A 130 -0.46 7.40 11.71
CA MET A 130 -0.79 6.62 12.89
C MET A 130 -1.41 7.43 14.01
N THR A 131 -1.19 8.74 14.11
CA THR A 131 -1.58 9.54 15.30
C THR A 131 -2.55 10.69 15.04
N ARG A 132 -2.48 11.31 13.86
CA ARG A 132 -3.20 12.54 13.54
C ARG A 132 -4.48 12.27 12.77
N PRO A 133 -5.52 13.12 12.88
CA PRO A 133 -6.61 13.11 11.92
C PRO A 133 -6.10 13.60 10.56
N GLY A 134 -6.87 13.34 9.52
CA GLY A 134 -6.68 13.98 8.23
C GLY A 134 -7.03 13.06 7.08
N VAL A 135 -7.47 13.67 6.00
CA VAL A 135 -7.77 13.03 4.73
C VAL A 135 -6.79 13.57 3.68
N SER A 136 -6.32 12.73 2.77
CA SER A 136 -5.72 13.24 1.53
C SER A 136 -6.79 14.05 0.79
N TYR A 137 -6.39 15.19 0.24
CA TYR A 137 -7.24 16.28 -0.25
C TYR A 137 -8.16 15.88 -1.42
N GLN A 138 -7.95 14.70 -2.02
CA GLN A 138 -8.72 14.22 -3.17
C GLN A 138 -10.22 14.10 -2.90
N LEU A 139 -10.64 13.92 -1.64
CA LEU A 139 -12.06 13.84 -1.26
C LEU A 139 -12.68 15.18 -0.82
N ALA A 140 -11.87 16.21 -0.52
CA ALA A 140 -12.37 17.44 0.07
C ALA A 140 -12.93 18.42 -0.97
N THR A 141 -12.57 18.28 -2.25
CA THR A 141 -12.97 19.23 -3.28
C THR A 141 -13.38 18.50 -4.57
N ASN A 142 -14.66 18.58 -4.93
CA ASN A 142 -15.23 18.20 -6.24
C ASN A 142 -14.69 19.07 -7.41
N GLN A 143 -13.41 19.46 -7.42
CA GLN A 143 -12.86 20.42 -8.39
C GLN A 143 -11.85 19.74 -9.33
N ASN A 144 -12.24 19.71 -10.61
CA ASN A 144 -11.46 19.53 -11.85
C ASN A 144 -9.98 19.12 -11.72
N PHE A 145 -9.76 17.85 -12.10
CA PHE A 145 -8.49 17.11 -12.21
C PHE A 145 -7.56 17.61 -13.34
N GLY A 146 -7.11 18.86 -13.29
CA GLY A 146 -6.39 19.48 -14.41
C GLY A 146 -4.86 19.55 -14.35
N ALA A 147 -4.20 19.49 -13.19
CA ALA A 147 -2.76 19.86 -13.15
C ALA A 147 -1.88 19.25 -12.06
N ILE A 148 -2.43 18.57 -11.04
CA ILE A 148 -1.66 18.19 -9.84
C ILE A 148 -2.31 16.89 -9.33
N GLY A 149 -1.60 15.74 -9.35
CA GLY A 149 -2.05 14.32 -9.27
C GLY A 149 -3.03 13.84 -8.17
N PRO A 150 -3.13 12.54 -7.84
CA PRO A 150 -4.25 12.05 -7.04
C PRO A 150 -4.14 12.31 -5.50
N HIS A 151 -2.99 12.14 -4.85
CA HIS A 151 -2.96 12.07 -3.36
C HIS A 151 -2.20 13.21 -2.67
N TRP A 152 -2.77 14.41 -2.67
CA TRP A 152 -2.12 15.58 -2.06
C TRP A 152 -2.61 15.87 -0.66
N GLY A 153 -1.77 16.52 0.14
CA GLY A 153 -2.18 16.95 1.49
C GLY A 153 -2.62 15.80 2.38
N GLY A 154 -3.07 16.14 3.58
CA GLY A 154 -3.34 15.17 4.65
C GLY A 154 -2.18 15.08 5.66
N PRO A 155 -2.23 14.10 6.58
CA PRO A 155 -1.33 14.07 7.74
C PRO A 155 0.15 14.07 7.35
N CYS A 156 0.53 13.51 6.19
CA CYS A 156 1.93 13.39 5.79
C CYS A 156 2.57 14.71 5.37
N GLY A 157 1.91 15.45 4.49
CA GLY A 157 2.43 16.69 3.92
C GLY A 157 2.23 17.90 4.83
N GLU A 158 1.22 17.89 5.71
CA GLU A 158 0.80 19.08 6.45
C GLU A 158 1.14 19.03 7.94
N GLY A 159 1.07 20.20 8.57
CA GLY A 159 1.26 20.38 10.01
C GLY A 159 2.73 20.32 10.47
N PRO A 160 2.96 20.47 11.78
CA PRO A 160 4.30 20.42 12.36
C PRO A 160 4.92 19.02 12.26
N LEU A 161 6.22 18.90 12.54
CA LEU A 161 6.88 17.60 12.70
C LEU A 161 6.21 16.78 13.83
N PRO A 162 6.30 15.43 13.82
CA PRO A 162 5.79 14.63 14.93
C PRO A 162 6.42 14.99 16.27
N SER A 163 5.62 14.97 17.34
CA SER A 163 6.16 15.03 18.70
C SER A 163 6.68 13.66 19.15
N ARG A 164 7.37 13.62 20.29
CA ARG A 164 7.83 12.36 20.89
C ARG A 164 6.65 11.45 21.25
N GLU A 165 5.61 12.04 21.84
CA GLU A 165 4.39 11.37 22.25
C GLU A 165 3.66 10.76 21.05
N GLU A 166 3.73 11.41 19.88
CA GLU A 166 3.17 10.83 18.65
C GLU A 166 3.96 9.61 18.17
N VAL A 167 5.29 9.64 18.23
CA VAL A 167 6.11 8.46 17.89
C VAL A 167 5.79 7.30 18.85
N ASP A 168 5.68 7.58 20.15
CA ASP A 168 5.35 6.56 21.16
C ASP A 168 3.92 6.00 20.98
N LEU A 169 2.95 6.87 20.69
CA LEU A 169 1.58 6.44 20.37
C LEU A 169 1.53 5.59 19.09
N ALA A 170 2.24 5.97 18.04
CA ALA A 170 2.28 5.21 16.78
C ALA A 170 2.82 3.80 17.01
N LYS A 171 3.90 3.65 17.79
CA LYS A 171 4.46 2.34 18.17
C LYS A 171 3.48 1.52 19.00
N SER A 172 2.80 2.13 19.97
CA SER A 172 1.76 1.44 20.76
C SER A 172 0.60 0.96 19.89
N ARG A 173 0.15 1.76 18.91
CA ARG A 173 -0.92 1.36 17.99
C ARG A 173 -0.52 0.17 17.12
N LEU A 174 0.74 0.12 16.69
CA LEU A 174 1.27 -0.95 15.85
C LEU A 174 1.13 -2.34 16.50
N GLU A 175 1.21 -2.42 17.83
CA GLU A 175 1.04 -3.68 18.58
C GLU A 175 -0.36 -4.28 18.47
N HIS A 176 -1.36 -3.48 18.07
CA HIS A 176 -2.75 -3.90 17.94
C HIS A 176 -3.21 -4.05 16.48
N PHE A 177 -2.30 -4.03 15.51
CA PHE A 177 -2.67 -4.35 14.13
C PHE A 177 -3.10 -5.82 14.02
N ALA A 178 -4.14 -6.09 13.23
CA ALA A 178 -4.51 -7.44 12.85
C ALA A 178 -3.39 -8.12 12.06
N PHE A 179 -2.76 -7.35 11.16
CA PHE A 179 -1.59 -7.77 10.40
C PHE A 179 -0.76 -6.55 10.02
N PHE A 180 0.55 -6.69 9.97
CA PHE A 180 1.36 -5.84 9.11
C PHE A 180 2.57 -6.58 8.57
N GLY A 181 3.05 -6.11 7.43
CA GLY A 181 4.28 -6.60 6.81
C GLY A 181 5.28 -5.50 6.50
N LEU A 182 6.42 -5.93 5.99
CA LEU A 182 7.49 -5.05 5.51
C LEU A 182 7.69 -5.28 4.01
N VAL A 183 7.81 -4.19 3.28
CA VAL A 183 7.98 -4.21 1.83
C VAL A 183 9.29 -4.89 1.41
N GLU A 184 10.35 -4.69 2.18
CA GLU A 184 11.66 -5.31 1.98
C GLU A 184 11.62 -6.82 2.22
N GLU A 185 10.64 -7.30 2.99
CA GLU A 185 10.41 -8.71 3.30
C GLU A 185 9.10 -9.21 2.66
N TRP A 186 8.80 -8.74 1.44
CA TRP A 186 7.48 -8.93 0.81
C TRP A 186 6.99 -10.39 0.83
N LYS A 187 7.85 -11.33 0.42
CA LYS A 187 7.49 -12.76 0.37
C LYS A 187 7.14 -13.33 1.75
N LEU A 188 7.90 -12.95 2.79
CA LEU A 188 7.60 -13.37 4.16
C LEU A 188 6.35 -12.67 4.68
N SER A 189 6.14 -11.41 4.30
CA SER A 189 4.95 -10.64 4.66
C SER A 189 3.67 -11.27 4.11
N MET A 190 3.64 -11.68 2.84
CA MET A 190 2.47 -12.36 2.26
C MET A 190 2.24 -13.71 2.93
N CYS A 191 3.29 -14.51 3.12
CA CYS A 191 3.16 -15.78 3.84
C CYS A 191 2.64 -15.59 5.28
N LEU A 192 3.14 -14.60 6.01
CA LEU A 192 2.65 -14.24 7.34
C LEU A 192 1.18 -13.80 7.31
N PHE A 193 0.79 -13.00 6.31
CA PHE A 193 -0.59 -12.58 6.09
C PHE A 193 -1.51 -13.80 6.00
N HIS A 194 -1.20 -14.76 5.13
CA HIS A 194 -2.00 -15.99 4.99
C HIS A 194 -1.95 -16.92 6.21
N LYS A 195 -0.89 -16.88 7.00
CA LYS A 195 -0.84 -17.60 8.29
C LYS A 195 -1.73 -16.98 9.35
N ILE A 196 -1.94 -15.67 9.32
CA ILE A 196 -2.77 -14.95 10.30
C ILE A 196 -4.24 -14.90 9.85
N VAL A 197 -4.48 -14.49 8.60
CA VAL A 197 -5.81 -14.24 8.04
C VAL A 197 -6.42 -15.52 7.44
N GLY A 198 -5.58 -16.47 7.03
CA GLY A 198 -6.00 -17.68 6.32
C GLY A 198 -6.07 -17.50 4.80
N GLY A 199 -6.54 -18.55 4.12
CA GLY A 199 -6.62 -18.61 2.67
C GLY A 199 -5.31 -19.03 1.98
N PRO A 200 -5.38 -19.44 0.71
CA PRO A 200 -4.21 -19.80 -0.10
C PRO A 200 -3.43 -18.57 -0.52
N CYS A 201 -2.15 -18.73 -0.85
CA CYS A 201 -1.35 -17.65 -1.43
C CYS A 201 -1.64 -17.51 -2.91
N HIS A 202 -1.91 -16.29 -3.38
CA HIS A 202 -2.24 -16.03 -4.79
C HIS A 202 -1.08 -15.40 -5.55
N MET A 203 -0.92 -15.77 -6.82
CA MET A 203 0.10 -15.18 -7.69
C MET A 203 0.02 -13.66 -7.77
N ALA A 204 -1.21 -13.14 -7.79
CA ALA A 204 -1.52 -11.72 -7.85
C ALA A 204 -0.80 -10.89 -6.77
N GLU A 205 -0.49 -11.49 -5.63
CA GLU A 205 0.22 -10.87 -4.51
C GLU A 205 1.72 -10.70 -4.77
N PHE A 206 2.28 -11.47 -5.70
CA PHE A 206 3.71 -11.48 -6.03
C PHE A 206 4.01 -10.75 -7.35
N VAL A 207 2.98 -10.23 -8.03
CA VAL A 207 3.12 -9.38 -9.22
C VAL A 207 3.39 -7.94 -8.80
N ASN A 208 4.32 -7.29 -9.50
CA ASN A 208 4.42 -5.84 -9.41
C ASN A 208 3.29 -5.20 -10.23
N SER A 209 2.36 -4.54 -9.56
CA SER A 209 1.14 -4.01 -10.20
C SER A 209 1.36 -2.88 -11.23
N ARG A 210 2.59 -2.36 -11.37
CA ARG A 210 2.98 -1.31 -12.34
C ARG A 210 4.02 -1.87 -13.33
N THR A 211 3.71 -1.81 -14.62
CA THR A 211 4.56 -2.28 -15.74
C THR A 211 5.64 -1.28 -16.14
N GLU A 212 5.44 0.01 -15.87
CA GLU A 212 6.30 1.10 -16.37
C GLU A 212 7.73 1.10 -15.79
N ASP A 213 7.98 0.37 -14.69
CA ASP A 213 9.33 0.20 -14.11
C ASP A 213 10.03 -1.08 -14.55
N SER A 214 9.52 -1.77 -15.59
CA SER A 214 10.09 -3.04 -16.09
C SER A 214 11.50 -2.92 -16.70
N SER A 215 11.98 -1.71 -16.99
CA SER A 215 13.38 -1.49 -17.38
C SER A 215 14.38 -1.64 -16.23
N ASP A 216 13.92 -1.63 -14.97
CA ASP A 216 14.76 -1.92 -13.80
C ASP A 216 14.47 -3.33 -13.28
N GLY A 217 14.67 -4.31 -14.15
CA GLY A 217 14.82 -5.70 -13.77
C GLY A 217 15.76 -5.79 -12.56
N ALA A 218 15.24 -6.36 -11.47
CA ALA A 218 16.02 -6.75 -10.29
C ALA A 218 17.12 -5.74 -9.87
N ARG A 219 16.78 -4.46 -9.59
CA ARG A 219 17.70 -3.63 -8.79
C ARG A 219 17.48 -3.88 -7.30
N PRO A 220 18.36 -4.62 -6.61
CA PRO A 220 18.56 -4.43 -5.20
C PRO A 220 19.35 -3.12 -5.02
N SER A 221 18.68 -1.99 -4.89
CA SER A 221 19.28 -0.83 -4.19
C SER A 221 18.17 0.14 -3.84
N HIS A 222 17.69 0.26 -2.60
CA HIS A 222 18.43 0.77 -1.43
C HIS A 222 19.29 2.01 -1.68
N ASN A 223 19.35 2.55 -2.90
CA ASN A 223 20.13 3.74 -3.17
C ASN A 223 19.37 4.96 -2.64
N THR A 224 19.64 5.29 -1.38
CA THR A 224 19.19 6.50 -0.72
C THR A 224 20.16 7.66 -0.94
N ALA A 225 21.19 7.53 -1.78
CA ALA A 225 22.14 8.62 -2.06
C ALA A 225 21.48 9.94 -2.52
N PRO A 226 20.36 9.95 -3.28
CA PRO A 226 19.68 11.21 -3.59
C PRO A 226 19.17 11.97 -2.36
N LEU A 227 19.01 11.30 -1.21
CA LEU A 227 18.67 11.93 0.06
C LEU A 227 19.87 12.59 0.75
N MET A 228 21.09 12.47 0.22
CA MET A 228 22.30 13.15 0.75
C MET A 228 22.50 12.98 2.26
N GLY A 229 22.17 11.80 2.80
CA GLY A 229 22.26 11.51 4.23
C GLY A 229 21.09 12.03 5.08
N PHE A 230 20.05 12.60 4.47
CA PHE A 230 18.81 12.93 5.16
C PHE A 230 18.18 11.69 5.78
N VAL A 231 17.83 11.78 7.06
CA VAL A 231 17.17 10.73 7.82
C VAL A 231 15.85 11.26 8.35
N ASP A 232 14.75 10.59 7.99
CA ASP A 232 13.46 10.80 8.64
C ASP A 232 13.48 10.13 10.01
N LYS A 233 13.99 10.85 11.02
CA LYS A 233 14.22 10.29 12.36
C LYS A 233 12.94 9.73 13.01
N TYR A 234 11.78 10.29 12.70
CA TYR A 234 10.50 9.91 13.27
C TYR A 234 10.01 8.59 12.70
N ASP A 235 9.94 8.51 11.37
CA ASP A 235 9.54 7.29 10.69
C ASP A 235 10.60 6.19 10.83
N THR A 236 11.89 6.55 10.96
CA THR A 236 12.98 5.58 11.25
C THR A 236 12.77 4.92 12.59
N GLU A 237 12.53 5.67 13.66
CA GLU A 237 12.29 5.07 14.96
C GLU A 237 11.04 4.17 14.97
N PHE A 238 9.94 4.64 14.36
CA PHE A 238 8.74 3.83 14.20
C PHE A 238 9.00 2.54 13.39
N TYR A 239 9.74 2.65 12.29
CA TYR A 239 10.07 1.53 11.40
C TYR A 239 10.98 0.49 12.07
N GLU A 240 11.94 0.91 12.90
CA GLU A 240 12.75 -0.01 13.72
C GLU A 240 11.88 -0.82 14.70
N ALA A 241 10.89 -0.18 15.32
CA ALA A 241 9.91 -0.88 16.16
C ALA A 241 9.08 -1.87 15.33
N ALA A 242 8.64 -1.47 14.12
CA ALA A 242 7.93 -2.35 13.19
C ALA A 242 8.75 -3.56 12.78
N LYS A 243 10.04 -3.40 12.46
CA LYS A 243 10.94 -4.53 12.17
C LYS A 243 11.06 -5.49 13.32
N LYS A 244 11.20 -4.99 14.56
CA LYS A 244 11.30 -5.82 15.76
C LYS A 244 10.03 -6.65 15.95
N LEU A 245 8.86 -6.02 15.87
CA LEU A 245 7.57 -6.70 16.01
C LEU A 245 7.28 -7.65 14.85
N PHE A 246 7.63 -7.29 13.62
CA PHE A 246 7.51 -8.17 12.45
C PHE A 246 8.30 -9.47 12.65
N ARG A 247 9.57 -9.38 13.05
CA ARG A 247 10.40 -10.55 13.37
C ARG A 247 9.80 -11.40 14.49
N ALA A 248 9.25 -10.77 15.53
CA ALA A 248 8.56 -11.48 16.61
C ALA A 248 7.31 -12.22 16.08
N ASN A 249 6.54 -11.60 15.18
CA ASN A 249 5.40 -12.25 14.54
C ASN A 249 5.82 -13.41 13.63
N LEU A 250 6.93 -13.29 12.90
CA LEU A 250 7.45 -14.42 12.12
C LEU A 250 7.73 -15.63 13.02
N VAL A 251 8.40 -15.43 14.15
CA VAL A 251 8.66 -16.50 15.13
C VAL A 251 7.36 -17.04 15.71
N LYS A 252 6.46 -16.17 16.18
CA LYS A 252 5.16 -16.53 16.77
C LYS A 252 4.33 -17.42 15.86
N HIS A 253 4.34 -17.14 14.55
CA HIS A 253 3.53 -17.85 13.56
C HIS A 253 4.32 -18.92 12.78
N GLY A 254 5.56 -19.24 13.18
CA GLY A 254 6.37 -20.27 12.53
C GLY A 254 6.71 -19.95 11.06
N VAL A 255 6.83 -18.67 10.72
CA VAL A 255 7.06 -18.18 9.35
C VAL A 255 8.55 -18.05 9.08
N SER A 256 9.00 -18.69 8.01
CA SER A 256 10.36 -18.65 7.48
C SER A 256 10.30 -18.94 5.98
N HIS A 257 11.34 -18.63 5.22
CA HIS A 257 11.36 -18.98 3.79
C HIS A 257 11.13 -20.47 3.55
N LYS A 258 11.66 -21.33 4.43
CA LYS A 258 11.45 -22.78 4.35
C LYS A 258 10.00 -23.17 4.60
N SER A 259 9.38 -22.65 5.67
CA SER A 259 7.98 -22.98 5.97
C SER A 259 6.98 -22.34 4.99
N CYS A 260 7.41 -21.36 4.20
CA CYS A 260 6.61 -20.67 3.19
C CYS A 260 6.78 -21.21 1.76
N SER A 261 7.58 -22.26 1.55
CA SER A 261 7.83 -22.79 0.19
C SER A 261 6.53 -23.16 -0.53
N ALA A 262 5.59 -23.81 0.17
CA ALA A 262 4.28 -24.18 -0.37
C ALA A 262 3.46 -22.96 -0.82
N CYS A 263 3.47 -21.87 -0.04
CA CYS A 263 2.82 -20.61 -0.41
C CYS A 263 3.43 -20.01 -1.69
N TYR A 264 4.76 -20.05 -1.82
CA TYR A 264 5.44 -19.54 -3.00
C TYR A 264 5.18 -20.41 -4.24
N GLU A 265 5.14 -21.74 -4.07
CA GLU A 265 4.81 -22.68 -5.13
C GLU A 265 3.35 -22.56 -5.58
N GLU A 266 2.42 -22.35 -4.66
CA GLU A 266 1.01 -22.09 -4.95
C GLU A 266 0.81 -20.80 -5.76
N ALA A 267 1.49 -19.73 -5.35
CA ALA A 267 1.55 -18.49 -6.13
C ALA A 267 2.16 -18.73 -7.53
N GLY A 268 3.22 -19.54 -7.63
CA GLY A 268 3.82 -19.93 -8.91
C GLY A 268 2.86 -20.70 -9.83
N ARG A 269 2.08 -21.64 -9.29
CA ARG A 269 1.09 -22.43 -10.04
C ARG A 269 -0.08 -21.56 -10.52
N SER A 270 -0.56 -20.65 -9.67
CA SER A 270 -1.61 -19.70 -10.03
C SER A 270 -1.19 -18.78 -11.20
N ALA A 271 0.11 -18.52 -11.37
CA ALA A 271 0.64 -17.74 -12.51
C ALA A 271 0.29 -18.38 -13.85
N VAL A 272 0.55 -19.68 -13.95
CA VAL A 272 0.41 -20.45 -15.18
C VAL A 272 -1.05 -20.52 -15.62
N LEU A 273 -1.98 -20.63 -14.68
CA LEU A 273 -3.42 -20.67 -14.97
C LEU A 273 -3.93 -19.32 -15.49
N ILE A 274 -3.46 -18.21 -14.92
CA ILE A 274 -3.90 -16.86 -15.32
C ILE A 274 -3.34 -16.47 -16.70
N ILE A 275 -2.10 -16.84 -17.02
CA ILE A 275 -1.54 -16.64 -18.36
C ILE A 275 -2.37 -17.41 -19.40
N LYS A 276 -2.73 -18.67 -19.11
CA LYS A 276 -3.59 -19.45 -20.02
C LYS A 276 -4.99 -18.84 -20.19
N ALA A 277 -5.60 -18.36 -19.11
CA ALA A 277 -6.93 -17.77 -19.14
C ALA A 277 -6.96 -16.37 -19.80
N SER A 278 -5.88 -15.59 -19.69
CA SER A 278 -5.75 -14.30 -20.36
C SER A 278 -5.45 -14.46 -21.85
N GLN A 279 -4.67 -15.45 -22.26
CA GLN A 279 -4.48 -15.80 -23.67
C GLN A 279 -5.78 -16.25 -24.35
N GLN A 280 -6.60 -17.05 -23.67
CA GLN A 280 -7.91 -17.48 -24.16
C GLN A 280 -8.91 -16.32 -24.25
N ARG A 281 -8.90 -15.41 -23.27
CA ARG A 281 -9.78 -14.22 -23.29
C ARG A 281 -9.32 -13.15 -24.27
N GLY A 282 -8.01 -13.00 -24.51
CA GLY A 282 -7.50 -12.12 -25.56
C GLY A 282 -7.98 -12.55 -26.94
N GLN A 283 -7.96 -13.86 -27.23
CA GLN A 283 -8.56 -14.42 -28.45
C GLN A 283 -10.06 -14.16 -28.53
N GLN A 284 -10.80 -14.32 -27.43
CA GLN A 284 -12.24 -14.07 -27.42
C GLN A 284 -12.59 -12.57 -27.58
N TRP A 285 -11.76 -11.66 -27.06
CA TRP A 285 -11.90 -10.22 -27.28
C TRP A 285 -11.58 -9.83 -28.73
N ASP A 286 -10.61 -10.46 -29.39
CA ASP A 286 -10.31 -10.20 -30.82
C ASP A 286 -11.41 -10.75 -31.75
N ASP A 287 -12.06 -11.86 -31.38
CA ASP A 287 -13.19 -12.44 -32.11
C ASP A 287 -14.49 -11.61 -31.96
N ASP A 288 -14.73 -11.02 -30.79
CA ASP A 288 -15.90 -10.14 -30.55
C ASP A 288 -15.77 -8.76 -31.24
N PHE A 289 -14.58 -8.39 -31.72
CA PHE A 289 -14.33 -7.14 -32.46
C PHE A 289 -14.15 -7.32 -33.98
N THR A 290 -14.22 -8.56 -34.50
CA THR A 290 -14.16 -8.86 -35.94
C THR A 290 -15.52 -9.18 -36.57
N VAL A 291 -16.60 -9.11 -35.79
CA VAL A 291 -17.99 -9.22 -36.28
C VAL A 291 -18.78 -7.95 -35.94
N ALA A 292 -18.46 -6.85 -36.61
CA ALA A 292 -19.33 -5.68 -36.79
C ALA A 292 -18.94 -4.93 -38.07
#